data_AF-A0A8N1S447-F1
#
_entry.id   AF-A0A8N1S447-F1
#
_cell.length_a   1.000
_cell.length_b   1.000
_cell.length_c   1.000
_cell.angle_alpha   90.00
_cell.angle_beta   90.00
_cell.angle_gamma   90.00
#
_symmetry.space_group_name_H-M   'P 1'
#
loop_
_entity.id
_entity.type
_entity.pdbx_description
1 polymer ?
#
loop_
_entity_poly.entity_id
_entity_poly.type
_entity_poly.pdbx_seq_one_letter_code
_entity_poly.pdbx_strand_id
1 'polypeptide(L)'
;MKKQHFQAVKARRAFPCWDEPAIRTTFNISINCHKNYIVISNTMAETFFVQGDMKWSVFRTTPAIPTYLVAISLMNSNYNNHIKYKIGHWYYRRDLEPEEDIYKQELDHSMKKINMARLIAREIIHHYFGNYVSPSWWSHFWLNDGIAMLLGIHVIEKRLQYYDMLLLMKCFGMLLNCIQKDMQLEDWIIVNSQQTGYYRVNYDTTNWIRIADFLQMNHTMIHVLNSAQIIDDAFHLMEAGQLSANIFWELTSYLWKETDYIA
;
A
#
# COMPACT_ATOMS: atom_id res chain seq x y z
N MET A 1 -0.53 -13.97 -20.32
CA MET A 1 0.44 -14.57 -19.36
C MET A 1 -0.38 -15.29 -18.28
N LYS A 2 -0.22 -16.60 -18.07
CA LYS A 2 -0.91 -17.29 -16.96
C LYS A 2 -0.05 -17.13 -15.70
N LYS A 3 -0.32 -16.08 -14.91
CA LYS A 3 0.27 -15.89 -13.57
C LYS A 3 -0.58 -16.69 -12.57
N GLN A 4 0.02 -17.63 -11.84
CA GLN A 4 -0.60 -18.17 -10.62
C GLN A 4 -0.04 -17.41 -9.42
N HIS A 5 -0.86 -16.52 -8.85
CA HIS A 5 -0.54 -15.82 -7.61
C HIS A 5 -1.34 -16.46 -6.47
N PHE A 6 -0.62 -17.12 -5.55
CA PHE A 6 -1.22 -17.86 -4.44
C PHE A 6 -1.43 -16.96 -3.22
N GLN A 7 -2.17 -15.86 -3.36
CA GLN A 7 -2.65 -15.14 -2.18
C GLN A 7 -3.76 -15.94 -1.50
N ALA A 8 -3.52 -16.26 -0.22
CA ALA A 8 -4.36 -16.94 0.77
C ALA A 8 -5.12 -18.20 0.26
N VAL A 9 -4.76 -19.36 0.82
CA VAL A 9 -5.54 -20.62 0.71
C VAL A 9 -5.67 -21.19 -0.73
N LYS A 10 -4.87 -20.69 -1.67
CA LYS A 10 -4.90 -21.11 -3.08
C LYS A 10 -3.89 -22.21 -3.41
N ALA A 11 -2.86 -22.43 -2.58
CA ALA A 11 -1.81 -23.41 -2.88
C ALA A 11 -2.38 -24.82 -3.00
N ARG A 12 -3.35 -25.15 -2.13
CA ARG A 12 -4.12 -26.41 -2.17
C ARG A 12 -4.86 -26.68 -3.48
N ARG A 13 -5.06 -25.67 -4.35
CA ARG A 13 -5.67 -25.84 -5.67
C ARG A 13 -4.67 -26.34 -6.72
N ALA A 14 -3.37 -26.18 -6.46
CA ALA A 14 -2.31 -26.61 -7.36
C ALA A 14 -1.70 -27.95 -6.92
N PHE A 15 -1.51 -28.17 -5.61
CA PHE A 15 -0.98 -29.42 -5.06
C PHE A 15 -1.53 -29.69 -3.65
N PRO A 16 -1.69 -30.95 -3.22
CA PRO A 16 -2.08 -31.28 -1.84
C PRO A 16 -1.03 -30.77 -0.85
N CYS A 17 -1.45 -29.93 0.10
CA CYS A 17 -0.54 -29.36 1.10
C CYS A 17 -1.27 -28.91 2.38
N TRP A 18 -0.49 -28.76 3.45
CA TRP A 18 -0.92 -28.12 4.69
C TRP A 18 -0.82 -26.60 4.51
N ASP A 19 -1.91 -26.00 4.04
CA ASP A 19 -1.94 -24.62 3.54
C ASP A 19 -2.21 -23.61 4.66
N GLU A 20 -1.25 -23.53 5.59
CA GLU A 20 -1.25 -22.66 6.78
C GLU A 20 0.07 -21.87 6.85
N PRO A 21 0.02 -20.58 7.25
CA PRO A 21 1.18 -19.68 7.15
C PRO A 21 2.27 -19.98 8.19
N ALA A 22 1.92 -20.61 9.32
CA ALA A 22 2.89 -21.03 10.33
C ALA A 22 3.74 -22.23 9.90
N ILE A 23 3.23 -23.07 8.99
CA ILE A 23 3.90 -24.29 8.57
C ILE A 23 4.88 -23.94 7.45
N ARG A 24 6.17 -23.99 7.76
CA ARG A 24 7.25 -23.74 6.80
C ARG A 24 7.92 -25.04 6.39
N THR A 25 8.09 -25.24 5.09
CA THR A 25 8.80 -26.40 4.55
C THR A 25 9.68 -25.98 3.37
N THR A 26 10.64 -26.82 3.04
CA THR A 26 11.42 -26.67 1.82
C THR A 26 10.64 -27.27 0.64
N PHE A 27 10.81 -26.68 -0.55
CA PHE A 27 10.16 -27.14 -1.77
C PHE A 27 11.22 -27.46 -2.83
N ASN A 28 11.17 -28.68 -3.36
CA ASN A 28 11.91 -29.07 -4.56
C ASN A 28 10.93 -29.02 -5.73
N ILE A 29 11.12 -28.08 -6.64
CA ILE A 29 10.18 -27.79 -7.73
C ILE A 29 10.81 -28.22 -9.04
N SER A 30 10.09 -29.04 -9.81
CA SER A 30 10.44 -29.40 -11.17
C SER A 30 9.21 -29.29 -12.07
N ILE A 31 9.38 -28.71 -13.25
CA ILE A 31 8.26 -28.41 -14.15
C ILE A 31 8.60 -28.84 -15.56
N ASN A 32 7.73 -29.67 -16.13
CA ASN A 32 7.79 -30.06 -17.53
C ASN A 32 6.89 -29.14 -18.36
N CYS A 33 7.47 -28.42 -19.32
CA CYS A 33 6.71 -27.54 -20.21
C CYS A 33 7.26 -27.57 -21.64
N HIS A 34 6.48 -27.11 -22.60
CA HIS A 34 6.95 -26.98 -23.98
C HIS A 34 8.17 -26.06 -24.08
N LYS A 35 9.12 -26.35 -24.98
CA LYS A 35 10.40 -25.63 -25.11
C LYS A 35 10.25 -24.12 -25.33
N ASN A 36 9.14 -23.71 -25.97
CA ASN A 36 8.74 -22.32 -26.22
C ASN A 36 8.31 -21.54 -24.96
N TYR A 37 8.28 -22.14 -23.77
CA TYR A 37 7.98 -21.45 -22.52
C TYR A 37 9.16 -21.47 -21.58
N ILE A 38 9.53 -20.35 -21.01
CA ILE A 38 10.44 -20.20 -19.88
C ILE A 38 9.62 -20.34 -18.60
N VAL A 39 10.10 -21.19 -17.69
CA VAL A 39 9.53 -21.36 -16.36
C VAL A 39 10.32 -20.52 -15.38
N ILE A 40 9.62 -19.77 -14.53
CA ILE A 40 10.20 -18.99 -13.43
C ILE A 40 9.57 -19.50 -12.13
N SER A 41 10.38 -19.64 -11.09
CA SER A 41 9.97 -20.07 -9.76
C SER A 41 10.69 -19.27 -8.67
N ASN A 42 10.50 -19.65 -7.41
CA ASN A 42 11.11 -19.06 -6.23
C ASN A 42 12.64 -19.12 -6.19
N THR A 43 13.28 -19.99 -6.98
CA THR A 43 14.74 -20.11 -7.05
C THR A 43 15.20 -20.13 -8.50
N MET A 44 16.52 -20.06 -8.71
CA MET A 44 17.09 -20.20 -10.05
C MET A 44 17.04 -21.67 -10.49
N ALA A 45 16.73 -21.90 -11.76
CA ALA A 45 16.81 -23.23 -12.36
C ALA A 45 18.27 -23.67 -12.46
N GLU A 46 18.56 -24.92 -12.08
CA GLU A 46 19.91 -25.50 -12.18
C GLU A 46 20.11 -26.28 -13.47
N THR A 47 19.08 -27.00 -13.92
CA THR A 47 19.19 -27.90 -15.05
C THR A 47 17.96 -27.81 -15.95
N PHE A 48 18.23 -27.90 -17.25
CA PHE A 48 17.21 -28.01 -18.29
C PHE A 48 17.43 -29.29 -19.07
N PHE A 49 16.46 -30.18 -19.07
CA PHE A 49 16.49 -31.39 -19.89
C PHE A 49 15.47 -31.22 -21.01
N VAL A 50 15.93 -31.18 -22.26
CA VAL A 50 15.05 -31.11 -23.43
C VAL A 50 14.83 -32.52 -23.94
N GLN A 51 13.56 -32.93 -24.04
CA GLN A 51 13.13 -34.21 -24.59
C GLN A 51 12.06 -33.91 -25.66
N GLY A 52 12.49 -33.90 -26.92
CA GLY A 52 11.64 -33.51 -28.04
C GLY A 52 11.16 -32.06 -27.93
N ASP A 53 9.84 -31.86 -27.91
CA ASP A 53 9.22 -30.53 -27.77
C ASP A 53 9.02 -30.09 -26.31
N MET A 54 9.26 -30.98 -25.36
CA MET A 54 9.12 -30.72 -23.94
C MET A 54 10.48 -30.48 -23.29
N LYS A 55 10.50 -29.67 -22.23
CA LYS A 55 11.67 -29.45 -21.39
C LYS A 55 11.31 -29.48 -19.91
N TRP A 56 12.17 -30.12 -19.14
CA TRP A 56 12.15 -30.06 -17.69
C TRP A 56 12.97 -28.87 -17.21
N SER A 57 12.40 -28.04 -16.35
CA SER A 57 13.11 -27.02 -15.59
C SER A 57 13.15 -27.46 -14.13
N VAL A 58 14.35 -27.76 -13.62
CA VAL A 58 14.56 -28.18 -12.22
C VAL A 58 15.15 -27.03 -11.43
N PHE A 59 14.51 -26.70 -10.31
CA PHE A 59 14.85 -25.56 -9.47
C PHE A 59 15.57 -26.02 -8.19
N ARG A 60 16.43 -25.16 -7.65
CA ARG A 60 17.03 -25.39 -6.32
C ARG A 60 15.95 -25.53 -5.26
N THR A 61 16.21 -26.40 -4.28
CA THR A 61 15.39 -26.48 -3.07
C THR A 61 15.29 -25.11 -2.41
N THR A 62 14.06 -24.66 -2.14
CA THR A 62 13.82 -23.38 -1.46
C THR A 62 14.30 -23.46 -0.01
N PRO A 63 14.61 -22.32 0.63
CA PRO A 63 14.58 -22.22 2.09
C PRO A 63 13.21 -22.65 2.64
N ALA A 64 13.11 -22.88 3.95
CA ALA A 64 11.83 -23.18 4.58
C ALA A 64 10.88 -21.99 4.44
N ILE A 65 9.86 -22.12 3.61
CA ILE A 65 8.85 -21.10 3.33
C ILE A 65 7.44 -21.68 3.54
N PRO A 66 6.44 -20.84 3.85
CA PRO A 66 5.04 -21.28 3.85
C PRO A 66 4.52 -21.50 2.42
N THR A 67 3.47 -22.32 2.31
CA THR A 67 2.87 -22.75 1.02
C THR A 67 2.41 -21.60 0.13
N TYR A 68 1.89 -20.52 0.71
CA TYR A 68 1.37 -19.36 -0.04
C TYR A 68 2.46 -18.54 -0.74
N LEU A 69 3.73 -18.75 -0.41
CA LEU A 69 4.86 -18.11 -1.09
C LEU A 69 5.39 -18.90 -2.28
N VAL A 70 4.97 -20.16 -2.44
CA VAL A 70 5.34 -20.95 -3.62
C VAL A 70 4.76 -20.25 -4.85
N ALA A 71 5.60 -19.93 -5.82
CA ALA A 71 5.20 -19.18 -7.01
C ALA A 71 5.80 -19.83 -8.26
N ILE A 72 4.96 -20.02 -9.26
CA ILE A 72 5.34 -20.59 -10.56
C ILE A 72 4.76 -19.70 -11.65
N SER A 73 5.58 -19.32 -12.61
CA SER A 73 5.17 -18.51 -13.76
C SER A 73 5.70 -19.10 -15.07
N LEU A 74 4.83 -19.11 -16.08
CA LEU A 74 5.15 -19.54 -17.45
C LEU A 74 5.16 -18.32 -18.37
N MET A 75 6.31 -18.05 -18.98
CA MET A 75 6.50 -16.97 -19.94
C MET A 75 6.90 -17.55 -21.29
N ASN A 76 6.46 -17.00 -22.42
CA ASN A 76 6.92 -17.49 -23.73
C ASN A 76 8.38 -17.06 -23.99
N SER A 77 9.21 -17.98 -24.52
CA SER A 77 10.64 -17.80 -24.78
C SER A 77 10.96 -16.73 -25.81
N ASN A 78 10.01 -16.40 -26.69
CA ASN A 78 10.19 -15.35 -27.68
C ASN A 78 10.33 -13.95 -27.04
N TYR A 79 9.94 -13.81 -25.76
CA TYR A 79 10.03 -12.56 -25.00
C TYR A 79 11.34 -12.40 -24.22
N ASN A 80 12.32 -13.30 -24.38
CA ASN A 80 13.55 -13.29 -23.56
C ASN A 80 14.48 -12.09 -23.85
N ASN A 81 14.41 -11.52 -25.05
CA ASN A 81 15.30 -10.42 -25.49
C ASN A 81 14.99 -9.05 -24.84
N HIS A 82 13.91 -8.93 -24.05
CA HIS A 82 13.45 -7.65 -23.50
C HIS A 82 13.67 -7.49 -21.99
N ILE A 83 14.23 -8.50 -21.31
CA ILE A 83 14.57 -8.42 -19.88
C ILE A 83 15.93 -7.72 -19.75
N LYS A 84 15.92 -6.41 -19.49
CA LYS A 84 17.14 -5.60 -19.32
C LYS A 84 17.72 -5.63 -17.90
N TYR A 85 16.88 -5.80 -16.88
CA TYR A 85 17.29 -5.73 -15.47
C TYR A 85 16.60 -6.82 -14.66
N LYS A 86 17.39 -7.53 -13.84
CA LYS A 86 16.92 -8.52 -12.87
C LYS A 86 17.19 -7.97 -11.47
N ILE A 87 16.15 -7.51 -10.79
CA ILE A 87 16.22 -7.13 -9.37
C ILE A 87 15.38 -8.15 -8.61
N GLY A 88 16.03 -9.14 -7.98
CA GLY A 88 15.32 -10.26 -7.35
C GLY A 88 14.50 -11.10 -8.35
N HIS A 89 13.27 -11.49 -7.95
CA HIS A 89 12.33 -12.28 -8.76
C HIS A 89 11.44 -11.43 -9.70
N TRP A 90 11.70 -10.12 -9.80
CA TRP A 90 10.90 -9.21 -10.61
C TRP A 90 11.51 -9.04 -12.01
N TYR A 91 10.67 -9.20 -13.04
CA TYR A 91 11.06 -9.11 -14.45
C TYR A 91 10.46 -7.87 -15.08
N TYR A 92 11.30 -6.98 -15.60
CA TYR A 92 10.88 -5.77 -16.34
C TYR A 92 10.66 -6.09 -17.83
N ARG A 93 9.54 -5.63 -18.40
CA ARG A 93 9.18 -5.74 -19.84
C ARG A 93 8.71 -4.37 -20.37
N ARG A 94 9.16 -3.96 -21.55
CA ARG A 94 8.85 -2.63 -22.15
C ARG A 94 7.65 -2.63 -23.11
N ASP A 95 7.26 -3.79 -23.65
CA ASP A 95 6.51 -3.86 -24.93
C ASP A 95 5.08 -4.46 -24.83
N LEU A 96 4.55 -4.70 -23.62
CA LEU A 96 3.14 -5.11 -23.46
C LEU A 96 2.22 -3.89 -23.25
N GLU A 97 1.00 -3.99 -23.78
CA GLU A 97 -0.14 -3.18 -23.33
C GLU A 97 -0.27 -3.25 -21.80
N PRO A 98 -0.65 -2.15 -21.14
CA PRO A 98 -0.29 -1.91 -19.76
C PRO A 98 -1.13 -2.77 -18.83
N GLU A 99 -0.52 -3.78 -18.21
CA GLU A 99 -0.90 -4.10 -16.83
C GLU A 99 -0.63 -2.83 -15.99
N GLU A 100 -1.49 -2.56 -15.00
CA GLU A 100 -1.45 -1.37 -14.13
C GLU A 100 -0.07 -1.13 -13.47
N ASP A 101 0.79 -2.15 -13.49
CA ASP A 101 2.12 -2.25 -12.87
C ASP A 101 3.32 -1.80 -13.74
N ILE A 102 3.11 -1.13 -14.90
CA ILE A 102 4.24 -0.60 -15.72
C ILE A 102 4.23 0.94 -15.86
N TYR A 103 5.32 1.60 -15.43
CA TYR A 103 5.55 3.04 -15.59
C TYR A 103 6.25 3.37 -16.92
N LYS A 104 5.71 4.32 -17.66
CA LYS A 104 6.25 4.88 -18.91
C LYS A 104 6.44 6.39 -18.75
N GLN A 105 7.69 6.83 -18.79
CA GLN A 105 8.09 8.23 -18.54
C GLN A 105 7.39 9.26 -19.44
N GLU A 106 7.00 8.88 -20.66
CA GLU A 106 6.36 9.78 -21.64
C GLU A 106 4.83 9.81 -21.56
N LEU A 107 4.19 8.83 -20.91
CA LEU A 107 2.72 8.65 -20.93
C LEU A 107 2.08 8.76 -19.55
N ASP A 108 2.83 8.52 -18.49
CA ASP A 108 2.27 8.36 -17.16
C ASP A 108 2.39 9.61 -16.30
N HIS A 109 1.27 10.04 -15.73
CA HIS A 109 1.20 11.14 -14.77
C HIS A 109 2.13 10.91 -13.57
N SER A 110 2.61 12.00 -12.97
CA SER A 110 3.45 12.00 -11.77
C SER A 110 2.87 11.15 -10.64
N MET A 111 1.54 11.10 -10.50
CA MET A 111 0.86 10.27 -9.51
C MET A 111 1.10 8.76 -9.72
N LYS A 112 1.12 8.30 -10.97
CA LYS A 112 1.40 6.88 -11.28
C LYS A 112 2.84 6.51 -10.91
N LYS A 113 3.79 7.44 -11.03
CA LYS A 113 5.17 7.25 -10.56
C LYS A 113 5.24 7.08 -9.04
N ILE A 114 4.47 7.87 -8.29
CA ILE A 114 4.41 7.79 -6.83
C ILE A 114 3.76 6.47 -6.39
N ASN A 115 2.64 6.08 -7.02
CA ASN A 115 1.96 4.82 -6.72
C ASN A 115 2.87 3.61 -7.00
N MET A 116 3.60 3.63 -8.11
CA MET A 116 4.60 2.60 -8.42
C MET A 116 5.71 2.53 -7.38
N ALA A 117 6.27 3.68 -7.00
CA ALA A 117 7.34 3.72 -6.01
C ALA A 117 6.87 3.13 -4.67
N ARG A 118 5.63 3.44 -4.27
CA ARG A 118 4.99 2.87 -3.07
C ARG A 118 4.78 1.37 -3.16
N LEU A 119 4.26 0.89 -4.29
CA LEU A 119 4.07 -0.54 -4.52
C LEU A 119 5.42 -1.27 -4.41
N ILE A 120 6.44 -0.79 -5.10
CA ILE A 120 7.79 -1.38 -5.04
C ILE A 120 8.33 -1.38 -3.61
N ALA A 121 8.24 -0.25 -2.89
CA ALA A 121 8.71 -0.16 -1.52
C ALA A 121 7.98 -1.13 -0.59
N ARG A 122 6.64 -1.21 -0.70
CA ARG A 122 5.81 -2.14 0.04
C ARG A 122 6.22 -3.59 -0.21
N GLU A 123 6.41 -3.98 -1.48
CA GLU A 123 6.83 -5.35 -1.83
C GLU A 123 8.24 -5.70 -1.33
N ILE A 124 9.17 -4.73 -1.33
CA ILE A 124 10.51 -4.92 -0.75
C ILE A 124 10.41 -5.18 0.76
N ILE A 125 9.57 -4.43 1.48
CA ILE A 125 9.42 -4.61 2.92
C ILE A 125 8.66 -5.90 3.23
N HIS A 126 7.70 -6.29 2.42
CA HIS A 126 7.01 -7.58 2.53
C HIS A 126 7.95 -8.78 2.44
N HIS A 127 9.06 -8.65 1.72
CA HIS A 127 10.12 -9.66 1.70
C HIS A 127 10.68 -9.94 3.11
N TYR A 128 10.71 -8.94 3.99
CA TYR A 128 11.04 -9.10 5.40
C TYR A 128 9.79 -9.45 6.24
N PHE A 129 8.75 -8.61 6.16
CA PHE A 129 7.49 -8.74 6.92
C PHE A 129 6.38 -9.36 6.06
N GLY A 130 6.28 -10.67 6.08
CA GLY A 130 5.43 -11.45 5.19
C GLY A 130 6.10 -12.74 4.76
N ASN A 131 7.31 -12.63 4.20
CA ASN A 131 8.06 -13.79 3.72
C ASN A 131 9.02 -14.36 4.78
N TYR A 132 9.87 -13.50 5.35
CA TYR A 132 10.82 -13.93 6.39
C TYR A 132 10.13 -14.10 7.74
N VAL A 133 9.35 -13.09 8.15
CA VAL A 133 8.46 -13.10 9.30
C VAL A 133 7.02 -13.33 8.81
N SER A 134 6.61 -14.59 8.74
CA SER A 134 5.26 -14.97 8.33
C SER A 134 4.28 -14.92 9.50
N PRO A 135 2.99 -14.64 9.27
CA PRO A 135 2.02 -14.59 10.35
C PRO A 135 1.78 -15.99 10.92
N SER A 136 1.52 -16.09 12.22
CA SER A 136 1.19 -17.38 12.86
C SER A 136 -0.15 -17.94 12.36
N TRP A 137 -1.06 -17.06 11.94
CA TRP A 137 -2.35 -17.44 11.38
C TRP A 137 -2.86 -16.35 10.43
N TRP A 138 -3.79 -16.69 9.55
CA TRP A 138 -4.40 -15.76 8.59
C TRP A 138 -5.07 -14.54 9.26
N SER A 139 -5.54 -14.68 10.51
CA SER A 139 -6.10 -13.55 11.29
C SER A 139 -5.06 -12.46 11.58
N HIS A 140 -3.77 -12.77 11.56
CA HIS A 140 -2.68 -11.83 11.79
C HIS A 140 -2.06 -11.32 10.47
N PHE A 141 -2.62 -11.68 9.32
CA PHE A 141 -2.08 -11.28 8.02
C PHE A 141 -2.05 -9.75 7.85
N TRP A 142 -3.08 -9.06 8.37
CA TRP A 142 -3.18 -7.60 8.33
C TRP A 142 -1.98 -6.90 8.99
N LEU A 143 -1.33 -7.52 9.98
CA LEU A 143 -0.19 -6.92 10.68
C LEU A 143 1.00 -6.79 9.75
N ASN A 144 1.28 -7.84 8.98
CA ASN A 144 2.38 -7.83 8.01
C ASN A 144 2.10 -6.86 6.86
N ASP A 145 0.85 -6.83 6.37
CA ASP A 145 0.39 -5.91 5.32
C ASP A 145 0.43 -4.44 5.77
N GLY A 146 -0.06 -4.17 6.98
CA GLY A 146 -0.03 -2.84 7.59
C GLY A 146 1.41 -2.34 7.83
N ILE A 147 2.30 -3.19 8.36
CA ILE A 147 3.72 -2.83 8.55
C ILE A 147 4.41 -2.55 7.21
N ALA A 148 4.16 -3.38 6.19
CA ALA A 148 4.76 -3.20 4.87
C ALA A 148 4.28 -1.90 4.21
N MET A 149 3.01 -1.57 4.33
CA MET A 149 2.46 -0.32 3.81
C MET A 149 3.05 0.89 4.53
N LEU A 150 3.08 0.88 5.86
CA LEU A 150 3.59 1.97 6.70
C LEU A 150 5.07 2.24 6.44
N LEU A 151 5.91 1.20 6.51
CA LEU A 151 7.34 1.34 6.26
C LEU A 151 7.62 1.68 4.79
N GLY A 152 6.79 1.20 3.86
CA GLY A 152 6.93 1.47 2.43
C GLY A 152 6.76 2.95 2.11
N ILE A 153 5.73 3.56 2.70
CA ILE A 153 5.50 5.01 2.63
C ILE A 153 6.69 5.75 3.25
N HIS A 154 7.12 5.39 4.45
CA HIS A 154 8.23 6.05 5.16
C HIS A 154 9.56 6.03 4.38
N VAL A 155 9.88 4.90 3.73
CA VAL A 155 11.09 4.78 2.89
C VAL A 155 11.01 5.72 1.69
N ILE A 156 9.84 5.82 1.06
CA ILE A 156 9.62 6.70 -0.09
C ILE A 156 9.69 8.17 0.31
N GLU A 157 9.09 8.56 1.44
CA GLU A 157 9.17 9.92 1.97
C GLU A 157 10.62 10.34 2.25
N LYS A 158 11.38 9.48 2.95
CA LYS A 158 12.81 9.72 3.21
C LYS A 158 13.65 9.86 1.94
N ARG A 159 13.30 9.13 0.88
CA ARG A 159 14.07 9.12 -0.38
C ARG A 159 13.69 10.24 -1.32
N LEU A 160 12.41 10.55 -1.44
CA LEU A 160 11.90 11.47 -2.46
C LEU A 160 11.66 12.89 -1.95
N GLN A 161 11.87 13.19 -0.66
CA GLN A 161 11.63 14.52 -0.07
C GLN A 161 10.22 15.07 -0.33
N TYR A 162 9.26 14.23 -0.72
CA TYR A 162 7.84 14.58 -0.69
C TYR A 162 7.44 14.47 0.78
N TYR A 163 7.29 15.63 1.44
CA TYR A 163 7.05 15.70 2.87
C TYR A 163 5.61 15.34 3.29
N ASP A 164 4.72 15.02 2.36
CA ASP A 164 3.29 15.18 2.63
C ASP A 164 2.39 14.03 2.18
N MET A 165 2.78 12.76 2.38
CA MET A 165 1.78 11.70 2.34
C MET A 165 1.91 10.67 3.47
N LEU A 166 1.51 11.17 4.63
CA LEU A 166 0.94 10.49 5.80
C LEU A 166 1.89 9.79 6.80
N LEU A 167 2.23 10.56 7.84
CA LEU A 167 1.61 10.59 9.18
C LEU A 167 1.52 9.30 10.03
N LEU A 168 1.59 8.09 9.48
CA LEU A 168 1.41 6.87 10.27
C LEU A 168 2.54 6.63 11.30
N MET A 169 3.70 7.29 11.14
CA MET A 169 4.83 7.14 12.05
C MET A 169 4.86 8.10 13.24
N LYS A 170 4.00 9.13 13.28
CA LYS A 170 3.88 10.01 14.48
C LYS A 170 2.93 9.41 15.53
N CYS A 171 2.12 8.42 15.16
CA CYS A 171 1.06 7.83 16.00
C CYS A 171 1.57 7.08 17.24
N PHE A 172 2.87 6.79 17.37
CA PHE A 172 3.39 6.14 18.58
C PHE A 172 3.88 7.10 19.67
N GLY A 173 3.95 8.41 19.39
CA GLY A 173 4.64 9.38 20.26
C GLY A 173 3.80 10.51 20.87
N MET A 174 2.51 10.64 20.53
CA MET A 174 1.68 11.76 21.03
C MET A 174 0.35 11.26 21.58
N LEU A 175 0.40 10.62 22.74
CA LEU A 175 -0.74 10.45 23.63
C LEU A 175 -0.31 11.00 24.99
N LEU A 176 -0.40 12.33 25.20
CA LEU A 176 -0.58 13.00 26.51
C LEU A 176 -0.35 14.54 26.58
N ASN A 177 -0.18 15.28 25.47
CA ASN A 177 0.14 16.73 25.60
C ASN A 177 -0.97 17.72 25.19
N CYS A 178 -2.16 17.28 24.82
CA CYS A 178 -3.21 18.18 24.31
C CYS A 178 -4.41 18.36 25.25
N ILE A 179 -4.21 18.48 26.57
CA ILE A 179 -5.23 19.08 27.44
C ILE A 179 -4.53 19.83 28.59
N GLN A 180 -3.86 20.95 28.27
CA GLN A 180 -3.41 21.94 29.26
C GLN A 180 -3.30 23.32 28.58
N LYS A 181 -4.45 23.90 28.22
CA LYS A 181 -4.56 25.34 27.99
C LYS A 181 -5.86 25.80 28.63
N ASP A 182 -5.79 26.84 29.45
CA ASP A 182 -6.97 27.55 29.96
C ASP A 182 -7.68 28.16 28.75
N MET A 183 -8.82 27.59 28.37
CA MET A 183 -9.65 28.08 27.26
C MET A 183 -10.63 29.14 27.75
N GLN A 184 -10.77 30.23 27.01
CA GLN A 184 -11.85 31.19 27.24
C GLN A 184 -13.13 30.71 26.56
N LEU A 185 -14.29 31.17 27.05
CA LEU A 185 -15.63 30.75 26.59
C LEU A 185 -15.91 31.06 25.09
N GLU A 186 -15.09 31.91 24.47
CA GLU A 186 -15.22 32.34 23.08
C GLU A 186 -14.29 31.60 22.11
N ASP A 187 -13.36 30.78 22.60
CA ASP A 187 -12.39 30.07 21.76
C ASP A 187 -13.04 28.90 21.00
N TRP A 188 -12.42 28.49 19.90
CA TRP A 188 -12.74 27.27 19.15
C TRP A 188 -11.73 26.17 19.43
N ILE A 189 -12.15 24.91 19.27
CA ILE A 189 -11.32 23.74 19.58
C ILE A 189 -11.27 22.83 18.37
N ILE A 190 -10.06 22.44 17.99
CA ILE A 190 -9.82 21.31 17.08
C ILE A 190 -9.21 20.17 17.90
N VAL A 191 -9.86 19.02 17.87
CA VAL A 191 -9.36 17.76 18.42
C VAL A 191 -8.77 16.93 17.28
N ASN A 192 -7.88 15.99 17.62
CA ASN A 192 -7.13 15.18 16.66
C ASN A 192 -6.16 16.01 15.81
N SER A 193 -5.23 16.72 16.45
CA SER A 193 -4.21 17.50 15.74
C SER A 193 -3.50 16.64 14.68
N GLN A 194 -3.44 17.17 13.47
CA GLN A 194 -2.93 16.58 12.24
C GLN A 194 -3.59 15.23 11.85
N GLN A 195 -4.76 14.88 12.37
CA GLN A 195 -5.42 13.58 12.14
C GLN A 195 -4.56 12.38 12.57
N THR A 196 -3.84 12.53 13.69
CA THR A 196 -2.95 11.49 14.23
C THR A 196 -3.69 10.26 14.79
N GLY A 197 -4.93 10.45 15.25
CA GLY A 197 -5.81 9.41 15.72
C GLY A 197 -6.71 8.84 14.63
N TYR A 198 -6.96 7.53 14.67
CA TYR A 198 -7.90 6.85 13.78
C TYR A 198 -9.34 6.98 14.28
N TYR A 199 -9.82 8.22 14.41
CA TYR A 199 -11.19 8.55 14.80
C TYR A 199 -11.62 9.87 14.16
N ARG A 200 -12.93 9.97 13.90
CA ARG A 200 -13.59 11.20 13.44
C ARG A 200 -13.94 12.07 14.63
N VAL A 201 -13.99 13.38 14.44
CA VAL A 201 -14.39 14.32 15.49
C VAL A 201 -15.69 15.00 15.10
N ASN A 202 -16.68 14.95 15.99
CA ASN A 202 -17.90 15.73 15.87
C ASN A 202 -17.92 16.82 16.95
N TYR A 203 -18.23 18.04 16.54
CA TYR A 203 -18.38 19.19 17.43
C TYR A 203 -19.85 19.58 17.56
N ASP A 204 -20.16 20.39 18.55
CA ASP A 204 -21.44 21.08 18.64
C ASP A 204 -21.56 22.15 17.53
N THR A 205 -22.79 22.54 17.23
CA THR A 205 -23.09 23.51 16.15
C THR A 205 -22.35 24.82 16.35
N THR A 206 -22.19 25.29 17.59
CA THR A 206 -21.49 26.53 17.90
C THR A 206 -20.00 26.45 17.53
N ASN A 207 -19.31 25.37 17.87
CA ASN A 207 -17.90 25.22 17.51
C ASN A 207 -17.71 25.00 16.00
N TRP A 208 -18.62 24.29 15.33
CA TRP A 208 -18.58 24.16 13.87
C TRP A 208 -18.65 25.50 13.14
N ILE A 209 -19.57 26.39 13.57
CA ILE A 209 -19.70 27.73 13.00
C ILE A 209 -18.43 28.56 13.27
N ARG A 210 -17.89 28.50 14.49
CA ARG A 210 -16.64 29.20 14.83
C ARG A 210 -15.46 28.73 13.98
N ILE A 211 -15.36 27.42 13.72
CA ILE A 211 -14.33 26.86 12.84
C ILE A 211 -14.53 27.36 11.40
N ALA A 212 -15.77 27.38 10.89
CA ALA A 212 -16.08 27.90 9.56
C ALA A 212 -15.67 29.37 9.42
N ASP A 213 -16.03 30.20 10.39
CA ASP A 213 -15.66 31.62 10.44
C ASP A 213 -14.13 31.79 10.44
N PHE A 214 -13.43 31.01 11.25
CA PHE A 214 -11.97 31.06 11.34
C PHE A 214 -11.29 30.63 10.03
N LEU A 215 -11.78 29.57 9.38
CA LEU A 215 -11.28 29.12 8.07
C LEU A 215 -11.46 30.21 7.00
N GLN A 216 -12.59 30.90 7.00
CA GLN A 216 -12.81 32.02 6.07
C GLN A 216 -11.88 33.21 6.33
N MET A 217 -11.59 33.50 7.59
CA MET A 217 -10.75 34.64 7.99
C MET A 217 -9.25 34.36 7.80
N ASN A 218 -8.77 33.22 8.30
CA ASN A 218 -7.34 32.90 8.34
C ASN A 218 -7.05 31.39 8.37
N HIS A 219 -7.45 30.67 7.33
CA HIS A 219 -7.18 29.23 7.18
C HIS A 219 -5.69 28.86 7.29
N THR A 220 -4.76 29.75 6.92
CA THR A 220 -3.31 29.47 6.98
C THR A 220 -2.76 29.21 8.38
N MET A 221 -3.49 29.59 9.44
CA MET A 221 -3.10 29.30 10.82
C MET A 221 -3.47 27.87 11.25
N ILE A 222 -4.45 27.24 10.60
CA ILE A 222 -4.78 25.83 10.81
C ILE A 222 -3.83 25.00 9.94
N HIS A 223 -3.29 23.93 10.53
CA HIS A 223 -2.45 23.01 9.78
C HIS A 223 -3.28 22.36 8.65
N VAL A 224 -2.72 22.29 7.43
CA VAL A 224 -3.42 21.82 6.22
C VAL A 224 -4.13 20.47 6.43
N LEU A 225 -3.48 19.51 7.10
CA LEU A 225 -4.09 18.23 7.47
C LEU A 225 -5.32 18.33 8.37
N ASN A 226 -5.36 19.29 9.29
CA ASN A 226 -6.55 19.51 10.11
C ASN A 226 -7.68 20.17 9.31
N SER A 227 -7.35 21.04 8.35
CA SER A 227 -8.35 21.60 7.42
C SER A 227 -8.97 20.50 6.56
N ALA A 228 -8.15 19.62 5.98
CA ALA A 228 -8.60 18.44 5.24
C ALA A 228 -9.45 17.50 6.12
N GLN A 229 -9.01 17.23 7.36
CA GLN A 229 -9.76 16.43 8.33
C GLN A 229 -11.13 17.04 8.62
N ILE A 230 -11.21 18.35 8.84
CA ILE A 230 -12.46 19.06 9.12
C ILE A 230 -13.46 18.86 7.98
N ILE A 231 -13.02 19.00 6.73
CA ILE A 231 -13.89 18.82 5.56
C ILE A 231 -14.33 17.36 5.44
N ASP A 232 -13.40 16.40 5.58
CA ASP A 232 -13.70 14.97 5.48
C ASP A 232 -14.67 14.52 6.58
N ASP A 233 -14.43 14.94 7.83
CA ASP A 233 -15.32 14.66 8.96
C ASP A 233 -16.69 15.30 8.75
N ALA A 234 -16.75 16.57 8.32
CA ALA A 234 -18.01 17.26 8.08
C ALA A 234 -18.83 16.60 6.96
N PHE A 235 -18.19 16.14 5.88
CA PHE A 235 -18.86 15.41 4.80
C PHE A 235 -19.50 14.12 5.31
N HIS A 236 -18.73 13.29 6.03
CA HIS A 236 -19.24 12.01 6.54
C HIS A 236 -20.32 12.19 7.62
N LEU A 237 -20.18 13.22 8.47
CA LEU A 237 -21.20 13.55 9.48
C LEU A 237 -22.49 14.07 8.83
N MET A 238 -22.39 14.81 7.73
CA MET A 238 -23.54 15.26 6.94
C MET A 238 -24.24 14.06 6.29
N GLU A 239 -23.50 13.16 5.63
CA GLU A 239 -24.07 11.93 5.04
C GLU A 239 -24.75 11.04 6.10
N ALA A 240 -24.18 10.97 7.30
CA ALA A 240 -24.76 10.25 8.44
C ALA A 240 -25.96 10.97 9.09
N GLY A 241 -26.33 12.17 8.64
CA GLY A 241 -27.41 12.98 9.21
C GLY A 241 -27.10 13.58 10.59
N GLN A 242 -25.82 13.61 10.97
CA GLN A 242 -25.33 14.14 12.25
C GLN A 242 -24.89 15.61 12.17
N LEU A 243 -24.70 16.13 10.94
CA LEU A 243 -24.39 17.53 10.65
C LEU A 243 -25.40 18.09 9.64
N SER A 244 -25.81 19.34 9.81
CA SER A 244 -26.68 19.99 8.83
C SER A 244 -25.91 20.34 7.56
N ALA A 245 -26.54 20.14 6.39
CA ALA A 245 -25.93 20.50 5.11
C ALA A 245 -25.54 21.99 5.02
N ASN A 246 -26.27 22.88 5.71
CA ASN A 246 -25.94 24.29 5.75
C ASN A 246 -24.56 24.56 6.36
N ILE A 247 -24.26 23.93 7.50
CA ILE A 247 -22.96 24.06 8.17
C ILE A 247 -21.84 23.49 7.28
N PHE A 248 -22.10 22.38 6.59
CA PHE A 248 -21.14 21.82 5.63
C PHE A 248 -20.82 22.79 4.48
N TRP A 249 -21.84 23.46 3.92
CA TRP A 249 -21.63 24.47 2.89
C TRP A 249 -20.88 25.70 3.40
N GLU A 250 -21.15 26.14 4.63
CA GLU A 250 -20.39 27.22 5.28
C GLU A 250 -18.93 26.84 5.48
N LEU A 251 -18.65 25.61 5.90
CA LEU A 251 -17.29 25.08 6.03
C LEU A 251 -16.58 25.01 4.67
N THR A 252 -17.19 24.41 3.66
CA THR A 252 -16.54 24.25 2.34
C THR A 252 -16.37 25.58 1.59
N SER A 253 -17.05 26.64 2.02
CA SER A 253 -16.95 27.96 1.39
C SER A 253 -15.55 28.59 1.49
N TYR A 254 -14.64 28.18 2.39
CA TYR A 254 -13.28 28.73 2.38
C TYR A 254 -12.41 28.17 1.23
N LEU A 255 -12.79 27.02 0.66
CA LEU A 255 -11.97 26.30 -0.32
C LEU A 255 -11.62 27.10 -1.58
N TRP A 256 -12.41 28.12 -1.93
CA TRP A 256 -12.05 29.00 -3.05
C TRP A 256 -10.78 29.84 -2.79
N LYS A 257 -10.40 30.04 -1.52
CA LYS A 257 -9.16 30.72 -1.10
C LYS A 257 -8.00 29.75 -0.90
N GLU A 258 -8.28 28.45 -0.85
CA GLU A 258 -7.27 27.45 -0.53
C GLU A 258 -6.34 27.22 -1.73
N THR A 259 -5.06 27.11 -1.44
CA THR A 259 -3.99 26.95 -2.44
C THR A 259 -3.21 25.66 -2.25
N ASP A 260 -3.35 25.02 -1.09
CA ASP A 260 -2.73 23.72 -0.83
C ASP A 260 -3.53 22.58 -1.50
N TYR A 261 -2.81 21.61 -2.06
CA TYR A 261 -3.41 20.50 -2.80
C TYR A 261 -3.94 19.38 -1.90
N ILE A 262 -3.57 19.40 -0.61
CA ILE A 262 -3.97 18.38 0.38
C ILE A 262 -5.35 18.70 0.99
N ALA A 263 -5.73 19.98 1.02
CA ALA A 263 -6.94 20.49 1.65
C ALA A 263 -8.20 20.29 0.80
#